data_AF-A0A973R5I3-F1
#
_entry.id   AF-A0A973R5I3-F1
#
_cell.length_a   1.000
_cell.length_b   1.000
_cell.length_c   1.000
_cell.angle_alpha   90.00
_cell.angle_beta   90.00
_cell.angle_gamma   90.00
#
_symmetry.space_group_name_H-M   'P 1'
#
loop_
_entity.id
_entity.type
_entity.pdbx_description
1 polymer ?
#
loop_
_entity_poly.entity_id
_entity_poly.type
_entity_poly.pdbx_seq_one_letter_code
_entity_poly.pdbx_strand_id
1 'polypeptide(L)'
;MTQDGDPDDATLIAALDVERSDAWRALMELDEDFRNRPHAPDDCVWQERYPQYGARVETARRLLVELGAVTPLYHWMQRKPPVLGADGTVSPADAVRLATTVIRSERFGDGNIAGALTAGILQATVAALAGWYREQAG
;
A
#
# COMPACT_ATOMS: atom_id res chain seq x y z
N MET A 1 4.55 -10.14 -19.48
CA MET A 1 5.94 -10.35 -18.99
C MET A 1 6.88 -9.49 -19.79
N THR A 2 7.50 -8.50 -19.15
CA THR A 2 8.52 -7.66 -19.80
C THR A 2 9.81 -8.46 -20.02
N GLN A 3 10.68 -7.99 -20.92
CA GLN A 3 11.92 -8.67 -21.34
C GLN A 3 12.91 -9.00 -20.20
N ASP A 4 12.72 -8.41 -19.01
CA ASP A 4 13.58 -8.57 -17.83
C ASP A 4 13.00 -9.51 -16.75
N GLY A 5 11.88 -10.17 -17.00
CA GLY A 5 11.20 -11.04 -16.02
C GLY A 5 10.39 -10.30 -14.95
N ASP A 6 10.28 -8.97 -15.03
CA ASP A 6 9.42 -8.17 -14.15
C ASP A 6 7.95 -8.21 -14.65
N PRO A 7 6.96 -8.36 -13.76
CA PRO A 7 5.56 -8.24 -14.15
C PRO A 7 5.30 -6.83 -14.68
N ASP A 8 4.63 -6.77 -15.84
CA ASP A 8 4.06 -5.52 -16.32
C ASP A 8 2.91 -5.06 -15.41
N ASP A 9 2.49 -3.81 -15.56
CA ASP A 9 1.42 -3.21 -14.76
C ASP A 9 0.13 -4.03 -14.82
N ALA A 10 -0.23 -4.54 -16.01
CA ALA A 10 -1.40 -5.39 -16.19
C ALA A 10 -1.32 -6.68 -15.35
N THR A 11 -0.14 -7.30 -15.28
CA THR A 11 0.10 -8.50 -14.47
C THR A 11 -0.04 -8.22 -12.97
N LEU A 12 0.46 -7.06 -12.50
CA LEU A 12 0.32 -6.67 -11.08
C LEU A 12 -1.14 -6.39 -10.71
N ILE A 13 -1.87 -5.70 -11.58
CA ILE A 13 -3.28 -5.39 -11.36
C ILE A 13 -4.16 -6.65 -11.43
N ALA A 14 -3.88 -7.58 -12.35
CA ALA A 14 -4.60 -8.83 -12.45
C ALA A 14 -4.39 -9.75 -11.22
N ALA A 15 -3.38 -9.51 -10.39
CA ALA A 15 -3.15 -10.25 -9.16
C ALA A 15 -4.02 -9.77 -7.98
N LEU A 16 -4.70 -8.64 -8.12
CA LEU A 16 -5.61 -8.13 -7.11
C LEU A 16 -6.86 -9.00 -7.00
N ASP A 17 -7.24 -9.35 -5.78
CA ASP A 17 -8.41 -10.19 -5.50
C ASP A 17 -9.69 -9.33 -5.54
N VAL A 18 -10.23 -9.11 -6.74
CA VAL A 18 -11.42 -8.29 -6.98
C VAL A 18 -12.70 -8.89 -6.39
N GLU A 19 -12.74 -10.20 -6.14
CA GLU A 19 -13.90 -10.90 -5.60
C GLU A 19 -14.09 -10.64 -4.10
N ARG A 20 -13.05 -10.19 -3.38
CA ARG A 20 -13.11 -9.80 -1.96
C ARG A 20 -13.76 -8.44 -1.73
N SER A 21 -15.02 -8.32 -2.14
CA SER A 21 -15.80 -7.08 -2.05
C SER A 21 -15.83 -6.45 -0.65
N ASP A 22 -15.87 -7.25 0.42
CA ASP A 22 -15.84 -6.74 1.80
C ASP A 22 -14.50 -6.11 2.17
N ALA A 23 -13.38 -6.70 1.72
CA ALA A 23 -12.05 -6.14 1.96
C ALA A 23 -11.85 -4.85 1.14
N TRP A 24 -12.37 -4.80 -0.08
CA TRP A 24 -12.38 -3.56 -0.88
C TRP A 24 -13.24 -2.47 -0.24
N ARG A 25 -14.40 -2.81 0.32
CA ARG A 25 -15.23 -1.86 1.08
C ARG A 25 -14.45 -1.29 2.27
N ALA A 26 -13.83 -2.16 3.06
CA ALA A 26 -13.00 -1.74 4.18
C ALA A 26 -11.80 -0.87 3.75
N LEU A 27 -11.19 -1.14 2.58
CA LEU A 27 -10.10 -0.32 2.03
C LEU A 27 -10.61 1.08 1.65
N MET A 28 -11.80 1.19 1.06
CA MET A 28 -12.41 2.49 0.73
C MET A 28 -12.78 3.29 1.98
N GLU A 29 -13.31 2.65 3.02
CA GLU A 29 -13.58 3.29 4.31
C GLU A 29 -12.27 3.76 4.98
N LEU A 30 -11.21 2.97 4.87
CA LEU A 30 -9.88 3.33 5.37
C LEU A 30 -9.26 4.51 4.61
N ASP A 31 -9.40 4.56 3.27
CA ASP A 31 -9.01 5.73 2.48
C ASP A 31 -9.72 6.99 2.98
N GLU A 32 -11.03 6.91 3.21
CA GLU A 32 -11.80 8.02 3.76
C GLU A 32 -11.32 8.44 5.15
N ASP A 33 -11.03 7.48 6.04
CA ASP A 33 -10.50 7.76 7.37
C ASP A 33 -9.10 8.43 7.32
N PHE A 34 -8.22 8.00 6.42
CA PHE A 34 -6.93 8.67 6.20
C PHE A 34 -7.11 10.11 5.72
N ARG A 35 -8.06 10.37 4.81
CA ARG A 35 -8.36 11.72 4.32
C ARG A 35 -8.97 12.61 5.39
N ASN A 36 -9.83 12.07 6.24
CA ASN A 36 -10.52 12.82 7.31
C ASN A 36 -9.60 13.11 8.51
N ARG A 37 -8.64 12.23 8.78
CA ARG A 37 -7.67 12.37 9.88
C ARG A 37 -6.25 12.20 9.34
N PRO A 38 -5.73 13.13 8.53
CA PRO A 38 -4.37 13.02 8.00
C PRO A 38 -3.35 13.05 9.16
N HIS A 39 -2.37 12.15 9.13
CA HIS A 39 -1.31 12.03 10.15
C HIS A 39 -1.85 12.01 11.58
N ALA A 40 -2.83 11.16 11.86
CA ALA A 40 -3.40 11.07 13.19
C ALA A 40 -2.31 10.64 14.19
N PRO A 41 -2.29 11.21 15.41
CA PRO A 41 -1.22 10.98 16.37
C PRO A 41 -1.15 9.52 16.84
N ASP A 42 -2.23 8.76 16.66
CA ASP A 42 -2.33 7.34 16.98
C ASP A 42 -1.88 6.41 15.82
N ASP A 43 -1.45 6.93 14.67
CA ASP A 43 -0.98 6.13 13.54
C ASP A 43 0.26 5.31 13.86
N CYS A 44 1.21 5.97 14.49
CA CYS A 44 2.50 5.41 14.79
C CYS A 44 3.05 6.13 16.01
N VAL A 45 3.18 5.41 17.11
CA VAL A 45 3.84 5.90 18.32
C VAL A 45 5.20 5.22 18.41
N TRP A 46 6.27 6.03 18.47
CA TRP A 46 7.61 5.50 18.67
C TRP A 46 7.82 5.18 20.15
N GLN A 47 8.12 3.92 20.46
CA GLN A 47 8.61 3.50 21.78
C GLN A 47 10.10 3.16 21.66
N GLU A 48 10.93 4.04 22.22
CA GLU A 48 12.39 4.02 22.05
C GLU A 48 12.81 4.04 20.57
N ARG A 49 13.09 2.88 19.99
CA ARG A 49 13.53 2.70 18.59
C ARG A 49 12.53 1.92 17.75
N TYR A 50 11.41 1.48 18.34
CA TYR A 50 10.45 0.61 17.69
C TYR A 50 9.14 1.38 17.43
N PRO A 51 8.64 1.41 16.19
CA PRO A 51 7.34 1.97 15.89
C PRO A 51 6.24 1.03 16.39
N GLN A 52 5.23 1.59 17.05
CA GLN A 52 3.98 0.90 17.36
C GLN A 52 2.89 1.44 16.46
N TYR A 53 2.38 0.59 15.59
CA TYR A 53 1.36 0.96 14.62
C TYR A 53 -0.03 0.93 15.24
N GLY A 54 -0.78 2.00 14.99
CA GLY A 54 -2.18 2.11 15.37
C GLY A 54 -3.10 1.20 14.56
N ALA A 55 -4.35 1.13 15.00
CA ALA A 55 -5.36 0.23 14.43
C ALA A 55 -5.55 0.41 12.92
N ARG A 56 -5.58 1.65 12.42
CA ARG A 56 -5.80 1.90 10.98
C ARG A 56 -4.59 1.57 10.12
N VAL A 57 -3.37 1.69 10.66
CA VAL A 57 -2.14 1.29 9.96
C VAL A 57 -2.05 -0.23 9.87
N GLU A 58 -2.34 -0.93 10.97
CA GLU A 58 -2.43 -2.40 10.94
C GLU A 58 -3.56 -2.88 10.03
N THR A 59 -4.68 -2.15 9.99
CA THR A 59 -5.76 -2.41 9.03
C THR A 59 -5.29 -2.23 7.59
N ALA A 60 -4.56 -1.16 7.26
CA ALA A 60 -3.98 -0.95 5.94
C ALA A 60 -3.08 -2.14 5.54
N ARG A 61 -2.14 -2.50 6.41
CA ARG A 61 -1.22 -3.62 6.20
C ARG A 61 -1.97 -4.92 5.94
N ARG A 62 -2.97 -5.23 6.77
CA ARG A 62 -3.80 -6.44 6.62
C ARG A 62 -4.54 -6.45 5.28
N LEU A 63 -5.26 -5.36 4.96
CA LEU A 63 -6.04 -5.26 3.73
C LEU A 63 -5.17 -5.35 2.48
N LEU A 64 -4.00 -4.69 2.45
CA LEU A 64 -3.06 -4.76 1.33
C LEU A 64 -2.56 -6.20 1.09
N VAL A 65 -2.40 -7.00 2.13
CA VAL A 65 -2.08 -8.43 2.01
C VAL A 65 -3.29 -9.23 1.54
N GLU A 66 -4.46 -9.03 2.17
CA GLU A 66 -5.70 -9.75 1.85
C GLU A 66 -6.18 -9.54 0.41
N LEU A 67 -5.94 -8.35 -0.14
CA LEU A 67 -6.34 -7.95 -1.50
C LEU A 67 -5.30 -8.34 -2.57
N GLY A 68 -4.19 -8.96 -2.19
CA GLY A 68 -3.14 -9.37 -3.13
C GLY A 68 -2.17 -8.26 -3.57
N ALA A 69 -2.29 -7.04 -3.00
CA ALA A 69 -1.38 -5.93 -3.32
C ALA A 69 0.05 -6.16 -2.79
N VAL A 70 0.20 -6.97 -1.73
CA VAL A 70 1.51 -7.48 -1.31
C VAL A 70 1.76 -8.81 -2.02
N THR A 71 2.50 -8.77 -3.12
CA THR A 71 2.62 -9.90 -4.06
C THR A 71 4.05 -10.44 -4.18
N PRO A 72 4.24 -11.76 -4.39
CA PRO A 72 5.54 -12.32 -4.75
C PRO A 72 5.95 -12.03 -6.19
N LEU A 73 5.03 -11.57 -7.05
CA LEU A 73 5.29 -11.32 -8.47
C LEU A 73 6.31 -10.19 -8.69
N TYR A 74 6.34 -9.20 -7.79
CA TYR A 74 7.29 -8.09 -7.87
C TYR A 74 8.58 -8.39 -7.10
N HIS A 75 9.72 -8.34 -7.80
CA HIS A 75 11.05 -8.57 -7.24
C HIS A 75 11.59 -7.33 -6.49
N TRP A 76 10.89 -6.92 -5.43
CA TRP A 76 11.12 -5.66 -4.70
C TRP A 76 12.57 -5.43 -4.21
N MET A 77 13.32 -6.49 -3.89
CA MET A 77 14.73 -6.35 -3.44
C MET A 77 15.69 -5.98 -4.57
N GLN A 78 15.33 -6.25 -5.83
CA GLN A 78 16.17 -6.01 -7.01
C GLN A 78 15.80 -4.71 -7.73
N ARG A 79 14.78 -4.01 -7.23
CA ARG A 79 14.18 -2.85 -7.90
C ARG A 79 14.10 -1.68 -6.94
N LYS A 80 14.24 -0.48 -7.51
CA LYS A 80 13.98 0.74 -6.75
C LYS A 80 12.46 0.89 -6.60
N PRO A 81 11.94 1.16 -5.40
CA PRO A 81 10.52 1.44 -5.23
C PRO A 81 10.12 2.66 -6.07
N PRO A 82 8.89 2.68 -6.62
CA PRO A 82 8.33 3.87 -7.24
C PRO A 82 8.38 5.07 -6.29
N VAL A 83 8.39 6.27 -6.87
CA VAL A 83 8.27 7.52 -6.13
C VAL A 83 6.89 8.11 -6.37
N LEU A 84 6.35 8.83 -5.38
CA LEU A 84 5.10 9.55 -5.57
C LEU A 84 5.27 10.65 -6.63
N GLY A 85 4.19 10.94 -7.35
CA GLY A 85 4.09 12.10 -8.22
C GLY A 85 4.23 13.42 -7.44
N ALA A 86 4.41 14.53 -8.15
CA ALA A 86 4.53 15.86 -7.53
C ALA A 86 3.26 16.28 -6.75
N ASP A 87 2.12 15.69 -7.10
CA ASP A 87 0.82 15.83 -6.45
C ASP A 87 0.60 14.81 -5.30
N GLY A 88 1.60 13.97 -5.01
CA GLY A 88 1.52 12.92 -3.99
C GLY A 88 0.76 11.67 -4.43
N THR A 89 0.41 11.52 -5.71
CA THR A 89 -0.34 10.36 -6.22
C THR A 89 0.56 9.26 -6.77
N VAL A 90 -0.03 8.09 -7.01
CA VAL A 90 0.66 6.94 -7.59
C VAL A 90 -0.32 6.14 -8.46
N SER A 91 0.20 5.48 -9.50
CA SER A 91 -0.62 4.58 -10.32
C SER A 91 -1.05 3.35 -9.49
N PRO A 92 -2.16 2.65 -9.84
CA PRO A 92 -2.57 1.44 -9.13
C PRO A 92 -1.49 0.34 -9.17
N ALA A 93 -0.74 0.21 -10.26
CA ALA A 93 0.33 -0.79 -10.38
C ALA A 93 1.53 -0.43 -9.50
N ASP A 94 1.90 0.85 -9.45
CA ASP A 94 2.94 1.32 -8.55
C ASP A 94 2.51 1.26 -7.07
N ALA A 95 1.22 1.39 -6.78
CA ALA A 95 0.67 1.12 -5.45
C ALA A 95 0.90 -0.34 -5.03
N VAL A 96 0.73 -1.32 -5.94
CA VAL A 96 1.09 -2.74 -5.68
C VAL A 96 2.60 -2.88 -5.40
N ARG A 97 3.46 -2.21 -6.19
CA ARG A 97 4.92 -2.22 -5.97
C ARG A 97 5.31 -1.60 -4.62
N LEU A 98 4.69 -0.47 -4.27
CA LEU A 98 4.90 0.22 -2.99
C LEU A 98 4.41 -0.62 -1.82
N ALA A 99 3.19 -1.15 -1.86
CA ALA A 99 2.64 -2.05 -0.85
C ALA A 99 3.57 -3.24 -0.62
N THR A 100 4.01 -3.89 -1.71
CA THR A 100 4.94 -5.01 -1.63
C THR A 100 6.25 -4.61 -1.00
N THR A 101 6.84 -3.48 -1.42
CA THR A 101 8.14 -3.02 -0.89
C THR A 101 8.04 -2.68 0.59
N VAL A 102 7.09 -1.81 0.96
CA VAL A 102 6.94 -1.27 2.32
C VAL A 102 6.60 -2.37 3.32
N ILE A 103 5.61 -3.23 3.02
CA ILE A 103 5.17 -4.26 3.96
C ILE A 103 6.20 -5.38 4.11
N ARG A 104 6.93 -5.73 3.03
CA ARG A 104 7.96 -6.77 3.10
C ARG A 104 9.27 -6.27 3.70
N SER A 105 9.65 -5.01 3.47
CA SER A 105 10.88 -4.44 4.04
C SER A 105 10.81 -4.31 5.55
N GLU A 106 9.62 -4.13 6.13
CA GLU A 106 9.41 -4.10 7.59
C GLU A 106 9.96 -5.34 8.30
N ARG A 107 9.99 -6.51 7.62
CA ARG A 107 10.56 -7.75 8.18
C ARG A 107 12.09 -7.72 8.35
N PHE A 108 12.76 -6.79 7.68
CA PHE A 108 14.22 -6.67 7.65
C PHE A 108 14.72 -5.47 8.43
N GLY A 109 13.81 -4.64 8.94
CA GLY A 109 14.12 -3.49 9.78
C GLY A 109 12.85 -2.77 10.19
N ASP A 110 12.81 -2.36 11.44
CA ASP A 110 11.69 -1.63 12.01
C ASP A 110 11.64 -0.20 11.46
N GLY A 111 10.43 0.28 11.14
CA GLY A 111 10.19 1.68 10.77
C GLY A 111 10.06 1.97 9.28
N ASN A 112 10.02 0.96 8.42
CA ASN A 112 9.77 1.18 6.99
C ASN A 112 8.33 1.66 6.75
N ILE A 113 7.35 1.04 7.41
CA ILE A 113 5.95 1.48 7.41
C ILE A 113 5.83 2.84 8.07
N ALA A 114 6.58 3.12 9.14
CA ALA A 114 6.59 4.42 9.79
C ALA A 114 7.11 5.53 8.85
N GLY A 115 8.21 5.26 8.14
CA GLY A 115 8.74 6.17 7.12
C GLY A 115 7.75 6.38 5.97
N ALA A 116 7.09 5.31 5.50
CA ALA A 116 6.06 5.40 4.47
C ALA A 116 4.85 6.24 4.91
N LEU A 117 4.43 6.12 6.18
CA LEU A 117 3.36 6.93 6.77
C LEU A 117 3.73 8.42 6.82
N THR A 118 4.94 8.73 7.30
CA THR A 118 5.45 10.11 7.37
C THR A 118 5.56 10.73 5.99
N ALA A 119 5.96 9.96 4.99
CA ALA A 119 6.09 10.41 3.60
C ALA A 119 4.76 10.42 2.81
N GLY A 120 3.64 9.98 3.40
CA GLY A 120 2.34 9.90 2.72
C GLY A 120 2.19 8.71 1.75
N ILE A 121 3.19 7.82 1.67
CA ILE A 121 3.24 6.71 0.72
C ILE A 121 2.14 5.68 1.03
N LEU A 122 1.90 5.35 2.30
CA LEU A 122 0.87 4.38 2.66
C LEU A 122 -0.52 4.90 2.29
N GLN A 123 -0.78 6.18 2.55
CA GLN A 123 -2.03 6.86 2.23
C GLN A 123 -2.25 6.90 0.71
N ALA A 124 -1.22 7.31 -0.05
CA ALA A 124 -1.28 7.32 -1.51
C ALA A 124 -1.51 5.91 -2.10
N THR A 125 -0.87 4.89 -1.52
CA THR A 125 -1.07 3.49 -1.90
C THR A 125 -2.51 3.03 -1.69
N VAL A 126 -3.07 3.30 -0.51
CA VAL A 126 -4.46 2.95 -0.17
C VAL A 126 -5.44 3.71 -1.07
N ALA A 127 -5.23 5.01 -1.27
CA ALA A 127 -6.09 5.85 -2.11
C ALA A 127 -6.08 5.40 -3.59
N ALA A 128 -4.91 5.09 -4.14
CA ALA A 128 -4.79 4.64 -5.53
C ALA A 128 -5.53 3.32 -5.78
N LEU A 129 -5.42 2.35 -4.87
CA LEU A 129 -6.10 1.06 -4.98
C LEU A 129 -7.61 1.20 -4.74
N ALA A 130 -8.02 1.99 -3.75
CA ALA A 130 -9.44 2.27 -3.49
C ALA A 130 -10.10 3.00 -4.68
N GLY A 131 -9.40 3.98 -5.28
CA GLY A 131 -9.84 4.68 -6.48
C GLY A 131 -10.00 3.76 -7.68
N TRP A 132 -8.98 2.94 -7.95
CA TRP A 132 -9.02 1.95 -9.04
C TRP A 132 -10.19 0.97 -8.90
N TYR A 133 -10.45 0.43 -7.71
CA TYR A 133 -11.57 -0.50 -7.51
C TYR A 133 -12.92 0.18 -7.73
N ARG A 134 -13.05 1.45 -7.30
CA ARG A 134 -14.27 2.24 -7.51
C ARG A 134 -14.55 2.47 -8.99
N GLU A 135 -13.52 2.71 -9.79
CA GLU A 135 -13.64 2.87 -11.25
C GLU A 135 -14.00 1.55 -11.95
N GLN A 136 -13.60 0.40 -11.40
CA GLN A 136 -13.94 -0.92 -11.93
C GLN A 136 -15.36 -1.37 -11.57
N ALA A 137 -15.85 -0.96 -10.40
CA ALA A 137 -17.15 -1.36 -9.86
C ALA A 137 -18.32 -0.47 -10.33
N GLY A 138 -18.03 0.66 -10.96
CA GLY A 138 -19.02 1.58 -11.56
C GLY A 138 -19.28 1.28 -13.02
#